data_AF-A0A0F8AXR2-F1
#
_entry.id   AF-A0A0F8AXR2-F1
#
_cell.length_a   1.000
_cell.length_b   1.000
_cell.length_c   1.000
_cell.angle_alpha   90.00
_cell.angle_beta   90.00
_cell.angle_gamma   90.00
#
_symmetry.space_group_name_H-M   'P 1'
#
loop_
_entity.id
_entity.type
_entity.pdbx_description
1 polymer ?
#
loop_
_entity_poly.entity_id
_entity_poly.type
_entity_poly.pdbx_seq_one_letter_code
_entity_poly.pdbx_strand_id
1 'polypeptide(L)'
;MYDVDVPNATLTLQHVGDRDLAAALDEGAERAAAVGRHLARLHEVGIVHGDPTTRNARVEQRQDGDPRVTLIDFGLAYHTGHVEDHAMDLHVFEGSIRATAADPDPLIEAFEAGYGTVGDEGVLERLRDVEGRGRYR
;
A
#
# COMPACT_ATOMS: atom_id res chain seq x y z
N MET A 1 12.26 14.10 5.56
CA MET A 1 12.85 13.82 6.88
C MET A 1 13.41 15.12 7.40
N TYR A 2 12.93 15.61 8.53
CA TYR A 2 13.36 16.90 9.09
C TYR A 2 14.50 16.75 10.09
N ASP A 3 14.49 15.66 10.89
CA ASP A 3 15.54 15.40 11.87
C ASP A 3 15.61 13.91 12.25
N VAL A 4 16.81 13.47 12.65
CA VAL A 4 17.09 12.13 13.16
C VAL A 4 18.00 12.23 14.37
N ASP A 5 17.46 11.84 15.52
CA ASP A 5 18.21 11.70 16.76
C ASP A 5 18.34 10.21 17.11
N VAL A 6 19.44 9.61 16.64
CA VAL A 6 19.72 8.18 16.86
C VAL A 6 19.90 7.87 18.36
N PRO A 7 20.66 8.66 19.15
CA PRO A 7 20.77 8.42 20.60
C PRO A 7 19.43 8.41 21.35
N ASN A 8 18.50 9.30 20.98
CA ASN A 8 17.19 9.39 21.61
C ASN A 8 16.09 8.62 20.86
N ALA A 9 16.45 7.82 19.85
CA ALA A 9 15.53 7.04 19.01
C ALA A 9 14.34 7.88 18.47
N THR A 10 14.60 9.13 18.09
CA THR A 10 13.57 10.09 17.67
C THR A 10 13.72 10.44 16.19
N LEU A 11 12.60 10.40 15.46
CA LEU A 11 12.51 10.80 14.06
C LEU A 11 11.49 11.92 13.92
N THR A 12 11.91 13.04 13.32
CA THR A 12 10.99 14.14 12.98
C THR A 12 10.65 14.08 11.50
N LEU A 13 9.37 13.85 11.21
CA LEU A 13 8.84 13.66 9.86
C LEU A 13 7.80 14.73 9.53
N GLN A 14 7.47 14.85 8.25
CA GLN A 14 6.36 15.68 7.80
C GLN A 14 5.03 15.09 8.29
N HIS A 15 4.17 15.95 8.81
CA HIS A 15 2.77 15.61 9.02
C HIS A 15 2.07 15.45 7.67
N VAL A 16 1.46 14.30 7.43
CA VAL A 16 0.81 13.94 6.16
C VAL A 16 -0.59 13.36 6.37
N GLY A 17 -1.55 13.89 5.62
CA GLY A 17 -2.94 13.48 5.64
C GLY A 17 -3.66 13.77 6.95
N ASP A 18 -4.99 13.86 6.87
CA ASP A 18 -5.84 14.20 8.01
C ASP A 18 -6.32 12.94 8.75
N ARG A 19 -6.33 11.80 8.06
CA ARG A 19 -6.73 10.49 8.59
C ARG A 19 -6.05 9.35 7.82
N ASP A 20 -6.14 8.15 8.37
CA ASP A 20 -5.69 6.95 7.68
C ASP A 20 -6.70 6.53 6.59
N LEU A 21 -6.23 5.71 5.66
CA LEU A 21 -7.06 5.19 4.58
C LEU A 21 -8.14 4.27 5.12
N ALA A 22 -7.88 3.52 6.19
CA ALA A 22 -8.89 2.66 6.84
C ALA A 22 -10.19 3.43 7.16
N ALA A 23 -10.08 4.67 7.63
CA ALA A 23 -11.23 5.54 7.90
C ALA A 23 -11.82 6.24 6.65
N ALA A 24 -11.32 5.98 5.45
CA ALA A 24 -11.69 6.64 4.20
C ALA A 24 -11.81 5.68 2.99
N LEU A 25 -11.74 4.36 3.21
CA LEU A 25 -11.75 3.34 2.16
C LEU A 25 -13.03 3.40 1.31
N ASP A 26 -14.17 3.47 1.97
CA ASP A 26 -15.50 3.44 1.32
C ASP A 26 -15.86 4.79 0.65
N GLU A 27 -15.00 5.80 0.74
CA GLU A 27 -15.22 7.10 0.08
C GLU A 27 -14.73 7.14 -1.36
N GLY A 28 -14.22 6.03 -1.90
CA GLY A 28 -13.88 5.91 -3.32
C GLY A 28 -12.63 5.07 -3.58
N ALA A 29 -12.75 4.20 -4.58
CA ALA A 29 -11.73 3.21 -4.96
C ALA A 29 -10.44 3.84 -5.51
N GLU A 30 -10.45 5.10 -5.94
CA GLU A 30 -9.26 5.82 -6.42
C GLU A 30 -8.15 5.89 -5.36
N ARG A 31 -8.51 5.90 -4.07
CA ARG A 31 -7.51 5.87 -2.98
C ARG A 31 -6.77 4.53 -2.93
N ALA A 32 -7.46 3.43 -3.18
CA ALA A 32 -6.86 2.10 -3.27
C ALA A 32 -5.97 1.99 -4.52
N ALA A 33 -6.44 2.50 -5.65
CA ALA A 33 -5.64 2.60 -6.88
C ALA A 33 -4.35 3.43 -6.68
N ALA A 34 -4.43 4.52 -5.92
CA ALA A 34 -3.27 5.33 -5.57
C ALA A 34 -2.24 4.55 -4.73
N VAL A 35 -2.68 3.72 -3.78
CA VAL A 35 -1.76 2.82 -3.04
C VAL A 35 -1.11 1.82 -3.99
N GLY A 36 -1.86 1.21 -4.90
CA GLY A 36 -1.32 0.30 -5.91
C GLY A 36 -0.20 0.93 -6.73
N ARG A 37 -0.42 2.16 -7.23
CA ARG A 37 0.60 2.93 -7.96
C ARG A 37 1.84 3.24 -7.11
N HIS A 38 1.67 3.51 -5.81
CA HIS A 38 2.79 3.79 -4.92
C HIS A 38 3.63 2.53 -4.66
N LEU A 39 2.99 1.38 -4.38
CA LEU A 39 3.71 0.11 -4.21
C LEU A 39 4.42 -0.31 -5.48
N ALA A 40 3.78 -0.16 -6.65
CA ALA A 40 4.43 -0.42 -7.94
C ALA A 40 5.74 0.37 -8.11
N ARG A 41 5.71 1.67 -7.83
CA ARG A 41 6.91 2.53 -7.92
C ARG A 41 8.00 2.17 -6.92
N LEU A 42 7.63 1.72 -5.73
CA LEU A 42 8.58 1.22 -4.73
C LEU A 42 9.24 -0.07 -5.24
N HIS A 43 8.43 -1.01 -5.73
CA HIS A 43 8.89 -2.29 -6.27
C HIS A 43 9.78 -2.12 -7.51
N GLU A 44 9.50 -1.17 -8.40
CA GLU A 44 10.34 -0.84 -9.56
C GLU A 44 11.80 -0.50 -9.17
N VAL A 45 11.97 0.14 -8.01
CA VAL A 45 13.30 0.47 -7.47
C VAL A 45 13.77 -0.54 -6.41
N GLY A 46 13.11 -1.69 -6.32
CA GLY A 46 13.47 -2.80 -5.45
C GLY A 46 13.12 -2.60 -3.98
N ILE A 47 12.26 -1.65 -3.61
CA ILE A 47 11.85 -1.40 -2.23
C ILE A 47 10.52 -2.11 -1.94
N VAL A 48 10.50 -2.95 -0.91
CA VAL A 48 9.28 -3.53 -0.31
C VAL A 48 8.91 -2.74 0.93
N HIS A 49 7.63 -2.45 1.14
CA HIS A 49 7.17 -1.73 2.32
C HIS A 49 7.20 -2.62 3.57
N GLY A 50 6.78 -3.88 3.44
CA GLY A 50 6.81 -4.91 4.49
C GLY A 50 5.59 -4.90 5.42
N ASP A 51 4.84 -3.81 5.48
CA ASP A 51 3.58 -3.69 6.22
C ASP A 51 2.63 -2.63 5.60
N PRO A 52 2.33 -2.70 4.29
CA PRO A 52 1.46 -1.72 3.65
C PRO A 52 0.01 -2.01 4.03
N THR A 53 -0.42 -1.61 5.22
CA THR A 53 -1.82 -1.73 5.64
C THR A 53 -2.59 -0.44 5.36
N THR A 54 -3.92 -0.51 5.35
CA THR A 54 -4.79 0.67 5.23
C THR A 54 -4.60 1.70 6.35
N ARG A 55 -3.99 1.32 7.49
CA ARG A 55 -3.60 2.26 8.56
C ARG A 55 -2.26 2.96 8.31
N ASN A 56 -1.39 2.35 7.50
CA ASN A 56 -0.10 2.89 7.07
C ASN A 56 -0.21 3.70 5.76
N ALA A 57 -1.43 3.96 5.29
CA ALA A 57 -1.71 4.91 4.23
C ALA A 57 -2.47 6.11 4.80
N ARG A 58 -2.01 7.33 4.50
CA ARG A 58 -2.59 8.60 4.94
C ARG A 58 -3.31 9.28 3.78
N VAL A 59 -4.50 9.81 4.07
CA VAL A 59 -5.36 10.49 3.09
C VAL A 59 -5.47 11.98 3.43
N GLU A 60 -5.20 12.82 2.45
CA GLU A 60 -5.41 14.27 2.48
C GLU A 60 -6.50 14.60 1.46
N GLN A 61 -7.63 15.12 1.93
CA GLN A 61 -8.70 15.57 1.03
C GLN A 61 -8.28 16.91 0.42
N ARG A 62 -8.32 17.00 -0.91
CA ARG A 62 -7.97 18.22 -1.63
C ARG A 62 -9.25 18.96 -2.01
N GLN A 63 -9.23 20.28 -1.88
CA GLN A 63 -10.38 21.12 -2.23
C GLN A 63 -10.69 21.06 -3.73
N ASP A 64 -9.65 20.92 -4.55
CA ASP A 64 -9.74 20.73 -6.00
C ASP A 64 -8.89 19.51 -6.42
N GLY A 65 -9.56 18.46 -6.90
CA GLY A 65 -8.93 17.26 -7.48
C GLY A 65 -9.01 16.01 -6.60
N ASP A 66 -8.31 14.96 -7.04
CA ASP A 66 -8.30 13.67 -6.37
C ASP A 66 -7.62 13.73 -5.00
N PRO A 67 -8.07 12.91 -4.03
CA PRO A 67 -7.45 12.83 -2.71
C PRO A 67 -5.99 12.41 -2.84
N ARG A 68 -5.11 13.03 -2.05
CA ARG A 68 -3.71 12.63 -2.01
C ARG A 68 -3.53 11.50 -1.00
N VAL A 69 -2.95 10.40 -1.46
CA VAL A 69 -2.56 9.26 -0.61
C VAL A 69 -1.05 9.26 -0.41
N THR A 70 -0.60 9.04 0.83
CA THR A 70 0.81 8.96 1.21
C THR A 70 1.04 7.71 2.06
N LEU A 71 1.98 6.85 1.67
CA LEU A 71 2.41 5.71 2.49
C LEU A 71 3.35 6.19 3.61
N ILE A 72 3.21 5.60 4.79
CA ILE A 72 4.00 5.87 5.98
C ILE A 72 4.43 4.55 6.62
N ASP A 73 5.28 4.63 7.64
CA ASP A 73 5.77 3.47 8.40
C ASP A 73 6.54 2.44 7.56
N PHE A 74 7.71 2.88 7.09
CA PHE A 74 8.70 2.01 6.44
C PHE A 74 9.61 1.29 7.45
N GLY A 75 9.15 1.09 8.70
CA GLY A 75 9.97 0.47 9.75
C GLY A 75 10.37 -0.98 9.44
N LEU A 76 9.58 -1.67 8.62
CA LEU A 76 9.84 -3.03 8.13
C LEU A 76 10.27 -3.07 6.67
N ALA A 77 10.52 -1.92 6.04
CA ALA A 77 10.88 -1.86 4.64
C ALA A 77 12.30 -2.40 4.39
N TYR A 78 12.48 -3.04 3.25
CA TYR A 78 13.77 -3.61 2.85
C TYR A 78 13.90 -3.64 1.32
N HIS A 79 15.12 -3.86 0.84
CA HIS A 79 15.42 -3.89 -0.58
C HIS A 79 15.53 -5.33 -1.11
N THR A 80 14.77 -5.64 -2.16
CA THR A 80 14.71 -6.95 -2.83
C THR A 80 14.16 -6.78 -4.25
N GLY A 81 14.65 -7.60 -5.18
CA GLY A 81 14.11 -7.71 -6.54
C GLY A 81 13.23 -8.95 -6.73
N HIS A 82 12.90 -9.67 -5.65
CA HIS A 82 12.12 -10.89 -5.74
C HIS A 82 10.63 -10.57 -5.87
N VAL A 83 10.04 -11.08 -6.95
CA VAL A 83 8.61 -11.01 -7.25
C VAL A 83 7.75 -11.55 -6.10
N GLU A 84 8.24 -12.55 -5.35
CA GLU A 84 7.56 -13.06 -4.15
C GLU A 84 7.34 -11.99 -3.09
N ASP A 85 8.40 -11.25 -2.75
CA ASP A 85 8.35 -10.26 -1.69
C ASP A 85 7.42 -9.11 -2.08
N HIS A 86 7.44 -8.73 -3.36
CA HIS A 86 6.55 -7.72 -3.92
C HIS A 86 5.08 -8.19 -3.88
N ALA A 87 4.82 -9.45 -4.24
CA ALA A 87 3.48 -10.03 -4.19
C ALA A 87 2.97 -10.16 -2.75
N MET A 88 3.85 -10.45 -1.79
CA MET A 88 3.49 -10.47 -0.37
C MET A 88 3.08 -9.08 0.14
N ASP A 89 3.73 -8.01 -0.33
CA ASP A 89 3.33 -6.63 -0.01
C ASP A 89 1.88 -6.35 -0.49
N LEU A 90 1.55 -6.75 -1.73
CA LEU A 90 0.20 -6.61 -2.26
C LEU A 90 -0.80 -7.44 -1.45
N HIS A 91 -0.44 -8.69 -1.14
CA HIS A 91 -1.28 -9.59 -0.35
C HIS A 91 -1.63 -9.02 1.04
N VAL A 92 -0.65 -8.40 1.71
CA VAL A 92 -0.87 -7.73 3.01
C VAL A 92 -1.88 -6.60 2.87
N PHE A 93 -1.71 -5.73 1.87
CA PHE A 93 -2.61 -4.60 1.69
C PHE A 93 -4.04 -5.05 1.36
N GLU A 94 -4.23 -6.01 0.46
CA GLU A 94 -5.56 -6.52 0.17
C GLU A 94 -6.20 -7.21 1.39
N GLY A 95 -5.42 -7.95 2.16
CA GLY A 95 -5.88 -8.50 3.45
C GLY A 95 -6.40 -7.40 4.38
N SER A 96 -5.70 -6.26 4.43
CA SER A 96 -6.13 -5.11 5.22
C SER A 96 -7.38 -4.42 4.67
N ILE A 97 -7.59 -4.40 3.34
CA ILE A 97 -8.84 -3.95 2.73
C ILE A 97 -9.99 -4.90 3.13
N ARG A 98 -9.83 -6.21 2.95
CA ARG A 98 -10.85 -7.22 3.30
C ARG A 98 -11.24 -7.16 4.78
N ALA A 99 -10.30 -6.83 5.65
CA ALA A 99 -10.56 -6.71 7.08
C ALA A 99 -11.30 -5.42 7.48
N THR A 100 -11.33 -4.40 6.63
CA THR A 100 -11.78 -3.05 6.99
C THR A 100 -12.99 -2.57 6.19
N ALA A 101 -13.03 -2.83 4.88
CA ALA A 101 -14.04 -2.28 3.98
C ALA A 101 -15.37 -3.02 4.08
N ALA A 102 -16.47 -2.31 3.87
CA ALA A 102 -17.80 -2.91 3.79
C ALA A 102 -17.99 -3.72 2.50
N ASP A 103 -17.43 -3.23 1.39
CA ASP A 103 -17.42 -3.88 0.08
C ASP A 103 -15.99 -3.90 -0.48
N PRO A 104 -15.20 -4.94 -0.21
CA PRO A 104 -13.78 -4.95 -0.51
C PRO A 104 -13.46 -5.19 -1.99
N ASP A 105 -14.31 -5.90 -2.74
CA ASP A 105 -13.97 -6.37 -4.09
C ASP A 105 -13.68 -5.21 -5.06
N PRO A 106 -14.50 -4.14 -5.15
CA PRO A 106 -14.20 -3.00 -6.02
C PRO A 106 -12.93 -2.25 -5.63
N LEU A 107 -12.56 -2.27 -4.35
CA LEU A 107 -11.37 -1.60 -3.84
C LEU A 107 -10.11 -2.39 -4.19
N ILE A 108 -10.18 -3.72 -4.11
CA ILE A 108 -9.10 -4.63 -4.51
C ILE A 108 -8.88 -4.55 -6.02
N GLU A 109 -9.95 -4.59 -6.82
CA GLU A 109 -9.86 -4.41 -8.28
C GLU A 109 -9.18 -3.08 -8.65
N ALA A 110 -9.56 -1.99 -7.99
CA ALA A 110 -8.93 -0.69 -8.21
C ALA A 110 -7.47 -0.64 -7.76
N PHE A 111 -7.14 -1.29 -6.63
CA PHE A 111 -5.77 -1.42 -6.14
C PHE A 111 -4.88 -2.18 -7.12
N GLU A 112 -5.30 -3.36 -7.57
CA GLU A 112 -4.58 -4.18 -8.57
C GLU A 112 -4.43 -3.42 -9.90
N ALA A 113 -5.51 -2.77 -10.37
CA ALA A 113 -5.46 -1.96 -11.58
C ALA A 113 -4.47 -0.80 -11.45
N GLY A 114 -4.45 -0.14 -10.30
CA GLY A 114 -3.48 0.91 -9.97
C GLY A 114 -2.04 0.38 -10.00
N TYR A 115 -1.80 -0.79 -9.39
CA TYR A 115 -0.49 -1.44 -9.43
C TYR A 115 -0.04 -1.74 -10.87
N GLY A 116 -0.91 -2.37 -11.67
CA GLY A 116 -0.62 -2.77 -13.06
C GLY A 116 -0.37 -1.62 -14.03
N THR A 117 -0.62 -0.36 -13.65
CA THR A 117 -0.26 0.79 -14.51
C THR A 117 1.24 1.02 -14.63
N VAL A 118 2.02 0.51 -13.68
CA VAL A 118 3.47 0.75 -13.56
C VAL A 118 4.21 -0.54 -13.19
N GLY A 119 3.61 -1.37 -12.33
CA GLY A 119 4.24 -2.56 -11.77
C GLY A 119 4.36 -3.72 -12.75
N ASP A 120 5.28 -4.63 -12.43
CA ASP A 120 5.51 -5.87 -13.17
C ASP A 120 4.28 -6.79 -13.08
N GLU A 121 3.77 -7.23 -14.24
CA GLU A 121 2.65 -8.16 -14.35
C GLU A 121 2.93 -9.49 -13.63
N GLY A 122 4.18 -9.93 -13.60
CA GLY A 122 4.60 -11.14 -12.88
C GLY A 122 4.32 -11.08 -11.37
N VAL A 123 4.23 -9.89 -10.79
CA VAL A 123 3.85 -9.73 -9.37
C VAL A 123 2.37 -10.00 -9.16
N LEU A 124 1.49 -9.54 -10.05
CA LEU A 124 0.05 -9.82 -9.99
C LEU A 124 -0.25 -11.30 -10.29
N GLU A 125 0.49 -11.91 -11.22
CA GLU A 125 0.43 -13.36 -11.44
C GLU A 125 0.84 -14.14 -10.17
N ARG A 126 1.95 -13.73 -9.55
CA ARG A 126 2.43 -14.37 -8.33
C ARG A 126 1.49 -14.17 -7.15
N LEU A 127 0.85 -13.01 -7.04
CA LEU A 127 -0.19 -12.74 -6.04
C LEU A 127 -1.34 -13.75 -6.14
N ARG A 128 -1.85 -13.99 -7.36
CA ARG A 128 -2.92 -14.99 -7.60
C ARG A 128 -2.49 -16.40 -7.16
N ASP A 129 -1.24 -16.79 -7.38
CA ASP A 129 -0.71 -18.06 -6.88
C ASP A 129 -0.67 -18.14 -5.36
N VAL A 130 -0.27 -17.05 -4.68
CA VAL A 130 -0.20 -16.98 -3.21
C VAL A 130 -1.60 -17.12 -2.61
N GLU A 131 -2.58 -16.41 -3.15
CA GLU A 131 -3.99 -16.51 -2.73
C GLU A 131 -4.57 -17.91 -2.94
N GLY A 132 -4.26 -18.53 -4.09
CA GLY A 132 -4.66 -19.90 -4.39
C GLY A 132 -4.17 -20.90 -3.35
N ARG A 133 -2.93 -20.76 -2.87
CA ARG A 133 -2.35 -21.63 -1.83
C ARG A 133 -2.96 -21.40 -0.45
N GLY A 134 -3.42 -20.19 -0.14
CA GLY A 134 -4.10 -19.86 1.11
C GLY A 134 -5.47 -20.53 1.25
N ARG A 135 -6.18 -20.79 0.14
CA ARG A 135 -7.51 -21.42 0.12
C ARG A 135 -7.50 -22.95 0.32
N TYR A 136 -6.34 -23.60 0.20
CA TYR A 136 -6.19 -25.05 0.39
C TYR A 136 -5.64 -25.44 1.77
N ARG A 137 -5.77 -24.57 2.78
CA ARG A 137 -5.43 -24.85 4.18
C ARG A 137 -6.65 -24.84 5.09
#